data_AF-A0A1H8IKK9-F1
#
_entry.id   AF-A0A1H8IKK9-F1
#
_cell.length_a   1.000
_cell.length_b   1.000
_cell.length_c   1.000
_cell.angle_alpha   90.00
_cell.angle_beta   90.00
_cell.angle_gamma   90.00
#
_symmetry.space_group_name_H-M   'P 1'
#
loop_
_entity.id
_entity.type
_entity.pdbx_description
1 polymer ?
#
loop_
_entity_poly.entity_id
_entity_poly.type
_entity_poly.pdbx_seq_one_letter_code
_entity_poly.pdbx_strand_id
1 'polypeptide(L)'
;MRMTITLLAALSPITAVAQADTMSAAIASLEAGVICPPPTVGSTPAPGTLAGTTHLIEDEPPFVSPSQRVPAVIGIGFGIKSMATDPFGLQDVTITVTHPPMGPTAATTQSFQTRIDGTAPSLTFYQFDFDYELVQGPWQMQAEKDGEILFTTSFDVVAPQAAPDLARVCGFEELLS
;
A
#
# COMPACT_ATOMS: atom_id res chain seq x y z
N MET A 1 5.32 0.68 59.35
CA MET A 1 6.04 1.52 58.36
C MET A 1 5.69 0.99 56.97
N ARG A 2 4.73 1.60 56.27
CA ARG A 2 4.29 1.19 54.93
C ARG A 2 4.92 2.14 53.93
N MET A 3 5.87 1.65 53.13
CA MET A 3 6.58 2.43 52.12
C MET A 3 5.91 2.17 50.77
N THR A 4 5.14 3.14 50.30
CA THR A 4 4.47 3.10 48.99
C THR A 4 5.45 3.68 47.97
N ILE A 5 5.96 2.86 47.05
CA ILE A 5 6.78 3.29 45.92
C ILE A 5 5.82 3.53 44.75
N THR A 6 5.69 4.79 44.33
CA THR A 6 4.93 5.18 43.14
C THR A 6 5.88 5.18 41.94
N LEU A 7 5.75 4.19 41.06
CA LEU A 7 6.53 4.11 39.82
C LEU A 7 5.80 4.92 38.74
N LEU A 8 6.39 6.05 38.35
CA LEU A 8 5.87 6.92 37.28
C LEU A 8 6.39 6.40 35.93
N ALA A 9 5.56 5.66 35.19
CA ALA A 9 5.89 5.19 33.85
C ALA A 9 5.71 6.34 32.84
N ALA A 10 6.80 6.79 32.24
CA ALA A 10 6.78 7.75 31.14
C ALA A 10 6.36 7.02 29.84
N LEU A 11 5.16 7.32 29.33
CA LEU A 11 4.72 6.90 28.00
C LEU A 11 5.36 7.83 26.96
N SER A 12 6.39 7.36 26.27
CA SER A 12 6.86 7.98 25.03
C SER A 12 5.94 7.51 23.88
N PRO A 13 5.32 8.43 23.10
CA PRO A 13 4.53 8.03 21.94
C PRO A 13 5.47 7.49 20.85
N ILE A 14 5.30 6.23 20.49
CA ILE A 14 5.94 5.62 19.31
C ILE A 14 5.27 6.27 18.10
N THR A 15 5.94 7.25 17.51
CA THR A 15 5.58 7.76 16.18
C THR A 15 6.14 6.77 15.17
N ALA A 16 5.26 6.12 14.39
CA ALA A 16 5.68 5.30 13.27
C ALA A 16 6.38 6.22 12.24
N VAL A 17 7.70 6.15 12.18
CA VAL A 17 8.49 6.83 11.16
C VAL A 17 8.38 5.99 9.89
N ALA A 18 7.79 6.53 8.84
CA ALA A 18 7.84 5.91 7.51
C ALA A 18 9.31 5.75 7.10
N GLN A 19 9.72 4.52 6.78
CA GLN A 19 11.07 4.24 6.29
C GLN A 19 11.29 4.95 4.95
N ALA A 20 12.50 5.43 4.67
CA ALA A 20 12.80 6.05 3.37
C ALA A 20 12.59 5.06 2.22
N ASP A 21 12.28 5.58 1.03
CA ASP A 21 12.13 4.76 -0.15
C ASP A 21 13.46 4.09 -0.52
N THR A 22 13.41 2.80 -0.86
CA THR A 22 14.59 1.98 -1.17
C THR A 22 14.30 0.99 -2.29
N MET A 23 15.35 0.57 -2.99
CA MET A 23 15.30 -0.49 -4.00
C MET A 23 16.62 -1.26 -3.94
N SER A 24 16.55 -2.59 -3.81
CA SER A 24 17.73 -3.47 -3.78
C SER A 24 18.18 -3.83 -5.20
N ALA A 25 19.36 -4.44 -5.33
CA ALA A 25 19.88 -4.90 -6.62
C ALA A 25 19.08 -6.08 -7.22
N ALA A 26 18.22 -6.73 -6.42
CA ALA A 26 17.34 -7.79 -6.89
C ALA A 26 16.15 -7.26 -7.73
N ILE A 27 15.92 -5.96 -7.73
CA ILE A 27 14.87 -5.28 -8.47
C ILE A 27 15.49 -4.49 -9.63
N ALA A 28 15.06 -4.80 -10.85
CA ALA A 28 15.54 -4.17 -12.08
C ALA A 28 14.84 -2.83 -12.37
N SER A 29 13.56 -2.72 -12.03
CA SER A 29 12.79 -1.49 -12.17
C SER A 29 11.73 -1.38 -11.08
N LEU A 30 11.49 -0.15 -10.64
CA LEU A 30 10.51 0.21 -9.62
C LEU A 30 9.86 1.53 -10.02
N GLU A 31 8.56 1.51 -10.26
CA GLU A 31 7.76 2.68 -10.59
C GLU A 31 6.57 2.76 -9.65
N ALA A 32 6.25 3.96 -9.18
CA ALA A 32 5.15 4.21 -8.26
C ALA A 32 4.17 5.22 -8.85
N GLY A 33 2.89 5.08 -8.52
CA GLY A 33 1.91 6.03 -9.00
C GLY A 33 0.47 5.73 -8.62
N VAL A 34 -0.41 6.60 -9.12
CA VAL A 34 -1.87 6.51 -9.02
C VAL A 34 -2.41 5.77 -10.23
N ILE A 35 -3.42 4.92 -9.99
CA ILE A 35 -4.05 4.04 -10.97
C ILE A 35 -5.56 4.28 -10.93
N CYS A 36 -6.21 4.20 -12.09
CA CYS A 36 -7.65 3.94 -12.16
C CYS A 36 -7.84 2.44 -12.34
N PRO A 37 -8.18 1.69 -11.27
CA PRO A 37 -8.15 0.24 -11.32
C PRO A 37 -9.19 -0.30 -12.30
N PRO A 38 -8.85 -1.32 -13.11
CA PRO A 38 -9.81 -1.98 -13.97
C PRO A 38 -10.78 -2.84 -13.13
N PRO A 39 -11.90 -3.29 -13.72
CA PRO A 39 -12.75 -4.30 -13.10
C PRO A 39 -11.96 -5.56 -12.74
N THR A 40 -12.30 -6.18 -11.62
CA THR A 40 -11.63 -7.38 -11.12
C THR A 40 -12.25 -8.62 -11.76
N VAL A 41 -11.41 -9.60 -12.12
CA VAL A 41 -11.85 -10.88 -12.70
C VAL A 41 -11.97 -11.99 -11.65
N GLY A 42 -11.64 -11.68 -10.40
CA GLY A 42 -11.73 -12.58 -9.26
C GLY A 42 -10.99 -12.03 -8.05
N SER A 43 -10.77 -12.89 -7.07
CA SER A 43 -10.02 -12.57 -5.85
C SER A 43 -9.23 -13.78 -5.35
N THR A 44 -8.11 -13.56 -4.69
CA THR A 44 -7.32 -14.59 -3.99
C THR A 44 -7.36 -14.40 -2.48
N PRO A 45 -7.27 -15.48 -1.67
CA PRO A 45 -7.20 -15.36 -0.22
C PRO A 45 -5.97 -14.55 0.23
N ALA A 46 -6.21 -13.57 1.10
CA ALA A 46 -5.18 -12.73 1.71
C ALA A 46 -5.56 -12.46 3.18
N PRO A 47 -5.50 -13.48 4.05
CA PRO A 47 -5.99 -13.38 5.44
C PRO A 47 -5.23 -12.38 6.31
N GLY A 48 -4.07 -11.89 5.86
CA GLY A 48 -3.32 -10.81 6.49
C GLY A 48 -3.84 -9.40 6.15
N THR A 49 -4.93 -9.28 5.39
CA THR A 49 -5.58 -8.01 5.04
C THR A 49 -6.91 -7.85 5.79
N LEU A 50 -7.39 -6.61 6.00
CA LEU A 50 -8.71 -6.38 6.59
C LEU A 50 -9.85 -6.98 5.75
N ALA A 51 -9.75 -6.92 4.42
CA ALA A 51 -10.71 -7.50 3.49
C ALA A 51 -10.61 -9.04 3.40
N GLY A 52 -9.51 -9.63 3.87
CA GLY A 52 -9.25 -11.07 3.80
C GLY A 52 -8.94 -11.60 2.40
N THR A 53 -8.91 -10.74 1.38
CA THR A 53 -8.70 -11.09 -0.04
C THR A 53 -7.93 -10.00 -0.77
N THR A 54 -7.30 -10.35 -1.89
CA THR A 54 -6.74 -9.41 -2.88
C THR A 54 -7.40 -9.60 -4.23
N HIS A 55 -7.49 -8.53 -5.01
CA HIS A 55 -8.09 -8.56 -6.34
C HIS A 55 -7.21 -9.29 -7.36
N LEU A 56 -7.84 -10.04 -8.26
CA LEU A 56 -7.24 -10.51 -9.50
C LEU A 56 -7.67 -9.59 -10.64
N ILE A 57 -6.69 -9.09 -11.39
CA ILE A 57 -6.89 -8.28 -12.59
C ILE A 57 -6.34 -9.03 -13.80
N GLU A 58 -6.97 -8.84 -14.96
CA GLU A 58 -6.56 -9.50 -16.22
C GLU A 58 -5.37 -8.79 -16.86
N ASP A 59 -5.43 -7.45 -16.93
CA ASP A 59 -4.41 -6.60 -17.52
C ASP A 59 -3.84 -5.63 -16.49
N GLU A 60 -2.53 -5.37 -16.59
CA GLU A 60 -1.88 -4.34 -15.78
C GLU A 60 -2.27 -2.94 -16.29
N PRO A 61 -2.99 -2.13 -15.50
CA PRO A 61 -3.34 -0.77 -15.91
C PRO A 61 -2.11 0.16 -15.93
N PRO A 62 -2.08 1.18 -16.81
CA PRO A 62 -1.07 2.22 -16.72
C PRO A 62 -1.27 3.09 -15.46
N PHE A 63 -0.20 3.73 -14.99
CA PHE A 63 -0.34 4.82 -14.05
C PHE A 63 -1.01 6.01 -14.75
N VAL A 64 -2.05 6.57 -14.14
CA VAL A 64 -2.64 7.84 -14.59
C VAL A 64 -1.81 9.04 -14.12
N SER A 65 -0.93 8.83 -13.13
CA SER A 65 0.05 9.81 -12.68
C SER A 65 1.19 9.11 -11.92
N PRO A 66 2.46 9.52 -12.09
CA PRO A 66 3.59 9.03 -11.28
C PRO A 66 3.65 9.67 -9.87
N SER A 67 2.59 10.36 -9.45
CA SER A 67 2.52 11.00 -8.13
C SER A 67 2.44 9.97 -7.00
N GLN A 68 3.22 10.19 -5.95
CA GLN A 68 3.08 9.49 -4.66
C GLN A 68 2.11 10.20 -3.70
N ARG A 69 1.52 11.34 -4.11
CA ARG A 69 0.41 11.98 -3.40
C ARG A 69 -0.91 11.47 -3.97
N VAL A 70 -1.72 10.84 -3.12
CA VAL A 70 -2.92 10.08 -3.50
C VAL A 70 -4.15 10.72 -2.86
N PRO A 71 -5.18 11.12 -3.62
CA PRO A 71 -6.41 11.62 -3.03
C PRO A 71 -7.24 10.47 -2.42
N ALA A 72 -7.74 10.67 -1.20
CA ALA A 72 -8.63 9.74 -0.52
C ALA A 72 -10.05 9.77 -1.13
N VAL A 73 -10.24 9.06 -2.25
CA VAL A 73 -11.51 8.93 -2.96
C VAL A 73 -11.77 7.44 -3.23
N ILE A 74 -13.00 6.99 -2.98
CA ILE A 74 -13.42 5.61 -3.29
C ILE A 74 -13.13 5.26 -4.75
N GLY A 75 -12.62 4.06 -4.98
CA GLY A 75 -12.24 3.51 -6.28
C GLY A 75 -10.85 3.91 -6.74
N ILE A 76 -10.23 4.97 -6.19
CA ILE A 76 -8.86 5.31 -6.56
C ILE A 76 -7.90 4.24 -6.06
N GLY A 77 -6.99 3.83 -6.95
CA GLY A 77 -5.88 2.94 -6.62
C GLY A 77 -4.54 3.65 -6.67
N PHE A 78 -3.57 3.11 -5.94
CA PHE A 78 -2.17 3.53 -6.01
C PHE A 78 -1.28 2.33 -5.72
N GLY A 79 -0.07 2.34 -6.26
CA GLY A 79 0.77 1.16 -6.15
C GLY A 79 2.09 1.29 -6.87
N ILE A 80 2.69 0.12 -7.07
CA ILE A 80 4.06 -0.06 -7.51
C ILE A 80 4.08 -1.11 -8.61
N LYS A 81 4.73 -0.78 -9.72
CA LYS A 81 5.15 -1.73 -10.73
C LYS A 81 6.60 -2.07 -10.47
N SER A 82 6.88 -3.35 -10.27
CA SER A 82 8.21 -3.85 -9.97
C SER A 82 8.60 -4.97 -10.92
N MET A 83 9.86 -5.06 -11.30
CA MET A 83 10.39 -6.16 -12.10
C MET A 83 11.67 -6.67 -11.46
N ALA A 84 11.82 -7.99 -11.37
CA ALA A 84 13.00 -8.62 -10.80
C ALA A 84 14.18 -8.56 -11.78
N THR A 85 15.39 -8.50 -11.24
CA THR A 85 16.63 -8.65 -12.03
C THR A 85 16.83 -10.10 -12.50
N ASP A 86 16.38 -11.08 -11.72
CA ASP A 86 16.38 -12.49 -12.13
C ASP A 86 15.30 -12.71 -13.19
N PRO A 87 15.63 -13.20 -14.41
CA PRO A 87 14.63 -13.47 -15.45
C PRO A 87 13.58 -14.53 -15.05
N PHE A 88 13.85 -15.37 -14.05
CA PHE A 88 12.87 -16.32 -13.51
C PHE A 88 11.93 -15.69 -12.46
N GLY A 89 12.15 -14.43 -12.11
CA GLY A 89 11.39 -13.71 -11.10
C GLY A 89 11.74 -14.12 -9.67
N LEU A 90 11.05 -13.49 -8.72
CA LEU A 90 11.14 -13.76 -7.29
C LEU A 90 9.80 -14.33 -6.83
N GLN A 91 9.83 -15.53 -6.25
CA GLN A 91 8.66 -16.17 -5.64
C GLN A 91 8.60 -15.87 -4.14
N ASP A 92 7.45 -16.13 -3.52
CA ASP A 92 7.23 -16.02 -2.06
C ASP A 92 7.60 -14.64 -1.48
N VAL A 93 7.40 -13.58 -2.28
CA VAL A 93 7.62 -12.20 -1.85
C VAL A 93 6.49 -11.79 -0.93
N THR A 94 6.81 -11.32 0.27
CA THR A 94 5.83 -10.78 1.21
C THR A 94 5.71 -9.28 0.99
N ILE A 95 4.50 -8.83 0.64
CA ILE A 95 4.15 -7.43 0.63
C ILE A 95 3.57 -7.06 1.99
N THR A 96 4.07 -5.98 2.57
CA THR A 96 3.50 -5.34 3.76
C THR A 96 3.08 -3.92 3.40
N VAL A 97 1.81 -3.60 3.63
CA VAL A 97 1.26 -2.25 3.51
C VAL A 97 1.07 -1.70 4.92
N THR A 98 1.71 -0.58 5.22
CA THR A 98 1.57 0.16 6.48
C THR A 98 0.80 1.45 6.23
N HIS A 99 -0.14 1.78 7.10
CA HIS A 99 -1.03 2.93 6.94
C HIS A 99 -1.51 3.46 8.30
N PRO A 100 -2.13 4.66 8.36
CA PRO A 100 -2.76 5.16 9.58
C PRO A 100 -3.85 4.20 10.08
N PRO A 101 -4.16 4.16 11.39
CA PRO A 101 -5.11 3.20 11.94
C PRO A 101 -6.47 3.24 11.23
N MET A 102 -6.97 2.08 10.79
CA MET A 102 -8.22 1.99 10.04
C MET A 102 -9.09 0.79 10.45
N GLY A 103 -10.37 0.88 10.13
CA GLY A 103 -11.36 -0.15 10.48
C GLY A 103 -11.64 -0.28 11.99
N PRO A 104 -12.50 -1.23 12.39
CA PRO A 104 -12.94 -1.39 13.79
C PRO A 104 -11.84 -1.86 14.75
N THR A 105 -10.79 -2.49 14.23
CA THR A 105 -9.65 -2.99 15.01
C THR A 105 -8.48 -2.01 15.06
N ALA A 106 -8.60 -0.84 14.41
CA ALA A 106 -7.52 0.13 14.27
C ALA A 106 -6.23 -0.50 13.72
N ALA A 107 -6.38 -1.39 12.73
CA ALA A 107 -5.24 -2.02 12.08
C ALA A 107 -4.36 -0.95 11.41
N THR A 108 -3.05 -1.15 11.43
CA THR A 108 -2.05 -0.25 10.85
C THR A 108 -1.19 -0.92 9.80
N THR A 109 -1.37 -2.23 9.63
CA THR A 109 -0.56 -3.07 8.76
C THR A 109 -1.41 -4.16 8.13
N GLN A 110 -1.18 -4.44 6.86
CA GLN A 110 -1.74 -5.57 6.13
C GLN A 110 -0.65 -6.27 5.33
N SER A 111 -0.75 -7.59 5.17
CA SER A 111 0.24 -8.35 4.41
C SER A 111 -0.35 -9.47 3.56
N PHE A 112 0.34 -9.77 2.46
CA PHE A 112 0.01 -10.86 1.55
C PHE A 112 1.27 -11.32 0.80
N GLN A 113 1.24 -12.56 0.30
CA GLN A 113 2.32 -13.11 -0.51
C GLN A 113 2.01 -12.98 -1.99
N THR A 114 3.06 -12.72 -2.78
CA THR A 114 2.99 -12.60 -4.24
C THR A 114 4.32 -13.06 -4.88
N ARG A 115 4.42 -12.88 -6.20
CA ARG A 115 5.67 -12.99 -6.95
C ARG A 115 5.98 -11.67 -7.64
N ILE A 116 7.26 -11.46 -7.96
CA ILE A 116 7.72 -10.38 -8.84
C ILE A 116 8.33 -11.02 -10.09
N ASP A 117 7.75 -10.78 -11.25
CA ASP A 117 8.17 -11.35 -12.52
C ASP A 117 9.49 -10.71 -13.01
N GLY A 118 10.30 -11.49 -13.72
CA GLY A 118 11.61 -11.05 -14.25
C GLY A 118 11.59 -10.61 -15.72
N THR A 119 10.46 -10.79 -16.40
CA THR A 119 10.32 -10.54 -17.85
C THR A 119 9.23 -9.52 -18.19
N ALA A 120 8.41 -9.16 -17.21
CA ALA A 120 7.38 -8.13 -17.29
C ALA A 120 7.19 -7.50 -15.90
N PRO A 121 6.70 -6.26 -15.81
CA PRO A 121 6.34 -5.66 -14.53
C PRO A 121 5.25 -6.47 -13.82
N SER A 122 5.38 -6.58 -12.50
CA SER A 122 4.35 -7.06 -11.59
C SER A 122 3.79 -5.88 -10.80
N LEU A 123 2.46 -5.79 -10.79
CA LEU A 123 1.74 -4.75 -10.06
C LEU A 123 1.42 -5.20 -8.63
N THR A 124 1.78 -4.36 -7.67
CA THR A 124 1.29 -4.37 -6.30
C THR A 124 0.55 -3.06 -6.07
N PHE A 125 -0.74 -3.09 -5.69
CA PHE A 125 -1.50 -1.87 -5.49
C PHE A 125 -2.52 -2.02 -4.35
N TYR A 126 -2.96 -0.87 -3.86
CA TYR A 126 -4.08 -0.72 -2.93
C TYR A 126 -5.16 0.10 -3.63
N GLN A 127 -6.42 -0.28 -3.46
CA GLN A 127 -7.59 0.45 -3.93
C GLN A 127 -8.50 0.76 -2.74
N PHE A 128 -9.04 1.97 -2.70
CA PHE A 128 -10.02 2.34 -1.69
C PHE A 128 -11.40 1.78 -2.06
N ASP A 129 -11.72 0.59 -1.59
CA ASP A 129 -12.99 -0.10 -1.81
C ASP A 129 -14.03 0.23 -0.74
N PHE A 130 -13.58 0.62 0.46
CA PHE A 130 -14.44 0.90 1.61
C PHE A 130 -14.13 2.25 2.26
N ASP A 131 -15.15 2.89 2.82
CA ASP A 131 -15.01 4.20 3.49
C ASP A 131 -13.97 4.20 4.61
N TYR A 132 -13.82 3.08 5.32
CA TYR A 132 -12.84 2.98 6.41
C TYR A 132 -11.40 3.01 5.90
N GLU A 133 -11.15 2.84 4.60
CA GLU A 133 -9.81 2.85 3.99
C GLU A 133 -9.36 4.26 3.59
N LEU A 134 -10.28 5.24 3.61
CA LEU A 134 -10.01 6.64 3.28
C LEU A 134 -9.24 7.39 4.39
N VAL A 135 -8.27 6.72 5.00
CA VAL A 135 -7.44 7.29 6.08
C VAL A 135 -6.27 8.09 5.49
N GLN A 136 -6.27 9.39 5.80
CA GLN A 136 -5.25 10.33 5.34
C GLN A 136 -3.97 10.24 6.17
N GLY A 137 -2.84 10.51 5.54
CA GLY A 137 -1.51 10.49 6.13
C GLY A 137 -0.54 9.59 5.37
N PRO A 138 0.59 9.20 6.00
CA PRO A 138 1.61 8.40 5.36
C PRO A 138 1.16 6.95 5.18
N TRP A 139 1.32 6.45 3.97
CA TRP A 139 1.19 5.03 3.62
C TRP A 139 2.53 4.52 3.10
N GLN A 140 2.79 3.23 3.28
CA GLN A 140 4.03 2.60 2.82
C GLN A 140 3.77 1.19 2.34
N MET A 141 4.37 0.83 1.20
CA MET A 141 4.41 -0.54 0.73
C MET A 141 5.86 -1.03 0.76
N GLN A 142 6.08 -2.19 1.36
CA GLN A 142 7.38 -2.85 1.44
C GLN A 142 7.27 -4.25 0.86
N ALA A 143 8.23 -4.62 0.01
CA ALA A 143 8.42 -5.99 -0.42
C ALA A 143 9.63 -6.59 0.29
N GLU A 144 9.47 -7.79 0.85
CA GLU A 144 10.52 -8.54 1.53
C GLU A 144 10.56 -9.98 1.03
N LYS A 145 11.77 -10.54 0.92
CA LYS A 145 11.99 -11.96 0.67
C LYS A 145 13.13 -12.47 1.56
N ASP A 146 12.92 -13.57 2.26
CA ASP A 146 13.91 -14.23 3.12
C ASP A 146 14.58 -13.30 4.15
N GLY A 147 13.84 -12.30 4.64
CA GLY A 147 14.34 -11.29 5.58
C GLY A 147 15.12 -10.14 4.93
N GLU A 148 15.23 -10.09 3.61
CA GLU A 148 15.82 -8.99 2.85
C GLU A 148 14.73 -8.09 2.26
N ILE A 149 14.85 -6.78 2.51
CA ILE A 149 13.98 -5.78 1.90
C ILE A 149 14.37 -5.62 0.43
N LEU A 150 13.42 -5.92 -0.46
CA LEU A 150 13.57 -5.74 -1.89
C LEU A 150 13.32 -4.28 -2.30
N PHE A 151 12.26 -3.69 -1.76
CA PHE A 151 11.98 -2.27 -1.89
C PHE A 151 11.09 -1.75 -0.76
N THR A 152 11.15 -0.45 -0.56
CA THR A 152 10.20 0.33 0.24
C THR A 152 9.75 1.53 -0.60
N THR A 153 8.46 1.82 -0.61
CA THR A 153 7.92 2.99 -1.30
C THR A 153 6.82 3.62 -0.47
N SER A 154 6.90 4.94 -0.30
CA SER A 154 5.99 5.71 0.52
C SER A 154 4.99 6.48 -0.36
N PHE A 155 3.80 6.67 0.18
CA PHE A 155 2.74 7.47 -0.40
C PHE A 155 2.17 8.41 0.66
N ASP A 156 1.62 9.54 0.24
CA ASP A 156 0.91 10.48 1.11
C ASP A 156 -0.55 10.55 0.68
N VAL A 157 -1.43 9.97 1.47
CA VAL A 157 -2.86 10.00 1.22
C VAL A 157 -3.42 11.29 1.78
N VAL A 158 -3.96 12.12 0.89
CA VAL A 158 -4.41 13.49 1.21
C VAL A 158 -5.91 13.65 0.99
N ALA A 159 -6.49 14.69 1.58
CA ALA A 159 -7.85 15.10 1.25
C ALA A 159 -8.00 15.34 -0.27
N PRO A 160 -9.14 15.00 -0.89
CA PRO A 160 -9.36 15.18 -2.33
C PRO A 160 -9.06 16.61 -2.83
N GLN A 161 -9.34 17.62 -2.01
CA GLN A 161 -9.11 19.03 -2.33
C GLN A 161 -7.61 19.40 -2.44
N ALA A 162 -6.72 18.60 -1.86
CA ALA A 162 -5.28 18.79 -1.96
C ALA A 162 -4.67 18.17 -3.24
N ALA A 163 -5.42 17.32 -3.94
CA ALA A 163 -5.04 16.74 -5.23
C ALA A 163 -6.26 16.64 -6.18
N PRO A 164 -6.90 17.78 -6.51
CA PRO A 164 -8.22 17.80 -7.14
C PRO A 164 -8.23 17.20 -8.55
N ASP A 165 -7.15 17.36 -9.31
CA ASP A 165 -7.06 16.79 -10.67
C ASP A 165 -6.97 15.26 -10.62
N LEU A 166 -6.25 14.71 -9.64
CA LEU A 166 -6.17 13.27 -9.42
C LEU A 166 -7.47 12.71 -8.83
N ALA A 167 -8.19 13.49 -8.00
CA ALA A 167 -9.46 13.06 -7.43
C ALA A 167 -10.52 12.79 -8.51
N ARG A 168 -10.51 13.58 -9.60
CA ARG A 168 -11.45 13.45 -10.71
C ARG A 168 -10.99 12.52 -11.83
N VAL A 169 -9.71 12.16 -11.90
CA VAL A 169 -9.11 11.53 -13.09
C VAL A 169 -9.75 10.20 -13.47
N CYS A 170 -10.26 9.46 -12.47
CA CYS A 170 -10.91 8.17 -12.69
C CYS A 170 -12.45 8.25 -12.80
N GLY A 171 -13.04 9.44 -12.61
CA GLY A 171 -14.49 9.63 -12.69
C GLY A 171 -15.30 9.01 -11.53
N PHE A 172 -14.66 8.60 -10.44
CA PHE A 172 -15.35 7.93 -9.32
C PHE A 172 -16.11 8.86 -8.38
N GLU A 173 -15.88 10.18 -8.43
CA GLU A 173 -16.63 11.15 -7.62
C GLU A 173 -18.15 11.11 -7.90
N GLU A 174 -18.56 10.74 -9.11
CA GLU A 174 -19.97 10.67 -9.52
C GLU A 174 -20.70 9.40 -9.04
N LEU A 175 -19.99 8.41 -8.50
CA LEU A 175 -20.60 7.18 -7.98
C LEU A 175 -21.18 7.35 -6.56
N LEU A 176 -20.95 8.51 -5.94
CA LEU A 176 -21.40 8.84 -4.58
C LEU A 176 -22.55 9.86 -4.55
N SER A 177 -23.08 10.28 -5.71
CA SER A 177 -24.20 11.23 -5.85
C SER A 177 -25.54 10.57 -6.13
#